data_AF-A0A7W8M4I1-F1
#
_entry.id   AF-A0A7W8M4I1-F1
#
_cell.length_a   1.000
_cell.length_b   1.000
_cell.length_c   1.000
_cell.angle_alpha   90.00
_cell.angle_beta   90.00
_cell.angle_gamma   90.00
#
_symmetry.space_group_name_H-M   'P 1'
#
loop_
_entity.id
_entity.type
_entity.pdbx_description
1 polymer ?
#
loop_
_entity_poly.entity_id
_entity_poly.type
_entity_poly.pdbx_seq_one_letter_code
_entity_poly.pdbx_strand_id
1 'polypeptide(L)'
;MKRPSEITEIMENSIHLINESYNQQLHLNTLARQNYMSPATYSRYFFQLTQCSFTDYINRLRVEHAQKDLITTGRPLTDIAMEHGFSNSSVFSKIFRQYTKLSPSDFRKKYKSSDRKEKPTPAETSMEVSQKTAIPYKKPWLDAINAGEACILIRSDFQKQLLDVTKKLSISYVRLWDIFSKEIFPCGFGEPTRLDFNHLDSIFDFLVNHNLKPWINLTKSSDVPLKDIENITSTPPEEDIALSPEDSSIFYENLLKHWIIRYGSDTVSQWRFECWYNDRSLDPDYRDNYLLTFILIRKLIKNLIPKARLGAVGNALPSMAAEIDTLLGHWPSDAEPDFISMFCFPYQKGENEAPVKLRQTQFTKMALDIMNGILRKHHMEHIPVYITQWNITVSPRNAINDSCIAACSLLSNMEETLDHTDPIVYCHVSDIGVSQLDTLPLTFGGNGLMTRNSFYKPSFYALLFYKKMPSWLIAHGPGYIITTDQAGRFDLLLFNACPLPDLYYHLKEYEITNRIVLQDLSMGSTYTFRLGIHTSHTAYRQQITRLTPGQNDLLGHLQKFGESVEITLDELEYLWHTARPAMNVLHLTASGQQLEISEELKAYEICYISLCPVE
;
A
#
# COMPACT_ATOMS: atom_id res chain seq x y z
N MET A 1 -21.69 -27.81 -34.25
CA MET A 1 -21.03 -26.52 -33.99
C MET A 1 -20.94 -26.38 -32.48
N LYS A 2 -19.76 -26.16 -31.89
CA LYS A 2 -19.60 -26.07 -30.43
C LYS A 2 -20.38 -24.87 -29.88
N ARG A 3 -20.93 -24.96 -28.68
CA ARG A 3 -21.65 -23.84 -28.03
C ARG A 3 -20.65 -22.72 -27.66
N PRO A 4 -21.07 -21.43 -27.61
CA PRO A 4 -20.17 -20.33 -27.23
C PRO A 4 -19.42 -20.56 -25.91
N SER A 5 -20.11 -21.08 -24.88
CA SER A 5 -19.51 -21.42 -23.58
C SER A 5 -18.42 -22.50 -23.68
N GLU A 6 -18.63 -23.52 -24.50
CA GLU A 6 -17.63 -24.59 -24.74
C GLU A 6 -16.40 -24.07 -25.48
N ILE A 7 -16.57 -23.06 -26.35
CA ILE A 7 -15.45 -22.46 -27.08
C ILE A 7 -14.59 -21.64 -26.12
N THR A 8 -15.21 -20.87 -25.22
CA THR A 8 -14.50 -20.11 -24.18
C THR A 8 -13.67 -21.03 -23.28
N GLU A 9 -14.28 -22.10 -22.73
CA GLU A 9 -13.60 -23.08 -21.88
C GLU A 9 -12.42 -23.76 -22.60
N ILE A 10 -12.57 -24.07 -23.89
CA ILE A 10 -11.47 -24.62 -24.71
C ILE A 10 -10.32 -23.61 -24.86
N MET A 11 -10.61 -22.33 -25.07
CA MET A 11 -9.58 -21.30 -25.20
C MET A 11 -8.87 -21.06 -23.87
N GLU A 12 -9.59 -21.02 -22.76
CA GLU A 12 -9.04 -20.87 -21.40
C GLU A 12 -8.11 -22.04 -21.03
N ASN A 13 -8.57 -23.29 -21.23
CA ASN A 13 -7.74 -24.48 -21.03
C ASN A 13 -6.50 -24.47 -21.94
N SER A 14 -6.63 -23.98 -23.17
CA SER A 14 -5.49 -23.85 -24.07
C SER A 14 -4.49 -22.81 -23.59
N ILE A 15 -4.95 -21.67 -23.06
CA ILE A 15 -4.08 -20.65 -22.45
C ILE A 15 -3.36 -21.21 -21.23
N HIS A 16 -4.08 -21.93 -20.35
CA HIS A 16 -3.49 -22.61 -19.20
C HIS A 16 -2.37 -23.56 -19.62
N LEU A 17 -2.63 -24.44 -20.58
CA LEU A 17 -1.63 -25.38 -21.11
C LEU A 17 -0.42 -24.65 -21.72
N ILE A 18 -0.67 -23.57 -22.48
CA ILE A 18 0.41 -22.75 -23.04
C ILE A 18 1.25 -22.13 -21.92
N ASN A 19 0.63 -21.65 -20.85
CA ASN A 19 1.32 -21.07 -19.71
C ASN A 19 2.19 -22.09 -18.97
N GLU A 20 1.72 -23.34 -18.80
CA GLU A 20 2.48 -24.41 -18.16
C GLU A 20 3.62 -24.95 -19.03
N SER A 21 3.45 -24.95 -20.35
CA SER A 21 4.36 -25.59 -21.32
C SER A 21 5.02 -24.61 -22.29
N TYR A 22 5.11 -23.33 -21.93
CA TYR A 22 5.55 -22.25 -22.83
C TYR A 22 6.97 -22.46 -23.38
N ASN A 23 7.82 -23.12 -22.61
CA ASN A 23 9.21 -23.45 -22.96
C ASN A 23 9.32 -24.62 -23.96
N GLN A 24 8.23 -25.34 -24.22
CA GLN A 24 8.20 -26.43 -25.18
C GLN A 24 7.81 -25.95 -26.59
N GLN A 25 8.02 -26.80 -27.59
CA GLN A 25 7.68 -26.49 -28.97
C GLN A 25 6.17 -26.64 -29.20
N LEU A 26 5.42 -25.58 -28.89
CA LEU A 26 3.97 -25.52 -29.07
C LEU A 26 3.60 -25.01 -30.47
N HIS A 27 2.63 -25.68 -31.10
CA HIS A 27 2.13 -25.33 -32.42
C HIS A 27 0.61 -25.17 -32.40
N LEU A 28 0.12 -24.07 -32.98
CA LEU A 28 -1.32 -23.78 -33.09
C LEU A 28 -2.09 -24.94 -33.74
N ASN A 29 -1.52 -25.56 -34.78
CA ASN A 29 -2.14 -26.69 -35.47
C ASN A 29 -2.34 -27.90 -34.55
N THR A 30 -1.43 -28.13 -33.61
CA THR A 30 -1.52 -29.24 -32.65
C THR A 30 -2.66 -28.99 -31.66
N LEU A 31 -2.71 -27.79 -31.08
CA LEU A 31 -3.76 -27.41 -30.14
C LEU A 31 -5.14 -27.35 -30.82
N ALA A 32 -5.21 -26.87 -32.06
CA ALA A 32 -6.44 -26.88 -32.85
C ALA A 32 -6.95 -28.31 -33.07
N ARG A 33 -6.06 -29.25 -33.44
CA ARG A 33 -6.41 -30.67 -33.63
C ARG A 33 -6.85 -31.35 -32.33
N GLN A 34 -6.12 -31.14 -31.23
CA GLN A 34 -6.48 -31.67 -29.91
C GLN A 34 -7.87 -31.21 -29.45
N ASN A 35 -8.23 -29.98 -29.82
CA ASN A 35 -9.53 -29.40 -29.51
C ASN A 35 -10.58 -29.59 -30.61
N TYR A 36 -10.35 -30.47 -31.59
CA TYR A 36 -11.27 -30.76 -32.69
C TYR A 36 -11.73 -29.49 -33.46
N MET A 37 -10.82 -28.54 -33.66
CA MET A 37 -11.03 -27.29 -34.39
C MET A 37 -10.14 -27.20 -35.62
N SER A 38 -10.59 -26.47 -36.65
CA SER A 38 -9.69 -26.06 -37.72
C SER A 38 -8.72 -24.98 -37.19
N PRO A 39 -7.47 -24.92 -37.71
CA PRO A 39 -6.51 -23.90 -37.31
C PRO A 39 -7.03 -22.46 -37.46
N ALA A 40 -7.80 -22.17 -38.52
CA ALA A 40 -8.38 -20.86 -38.74
C ALA A 40 -9.41 -20.48 -37.65
N THR A 41 -10.28 -21.42 -37.28
CA THR A 41 -11.28 -21.21 -36.23
C THR A 41 -10.62 -21.03 -34.87
N TYR A 42 -9.65 -21.88 -34.55
CA TYR A 42 -8.89 -21.78 -33.30
C TYR A 42 -8.14 -20.45 -33.19
N SER A 43 -7.41 -20.05 -34.25
CA SER A 43 -6.67 -18.78 -34.29
C SER A 43 -7.60 -17.58 -34.06
N ARG A 44 -8.78 -17.57 -34.70
CA ARG A 44 -9.75 -16.49 -34.55
C ARG A 44 -10.25 -16.35 -33.11
N TYR A 45 -10.62 -17.45 -32.47
CA TYR A 45 -11.09 -17.41 -31.07
C TYR A 45 -9.96 -17.11 -30.08
N PHE A 46 -8.78 -17.66 -30.32
CA PHE A 46 -7.59 -17.34 -29.52
C PHE A 46 -7.26 -15.85 -29.57
N PHE A 47 -7.33 -15.24 -30.77
CA PHE A 47 -7.12 -13.81 -30.94
C PHE A 47 -8.24 -12.99 -30.28
N GLN A 48 -9.51 -13.42 -30.38
CA GLN A 48 -10.62 -12.73 -29.70
C GLN A 48 -10.45 -12.70 -28.18
N LEU A 49 -9.94 -13.77 -27.58
CA LEU A 49 -9.72 -13.85 -26.14
C LEU A 49 -8.46 -13.10 -25.69
N THR A 50 -7.34 -13.30 -26.39
CA THR A 50 -6.03 -12.78 -25.97
C THR A 50 -5.64 -11.43 -26.58
N GLN A 51 -6.42 -10.94 -27.55
CA GLN A 51 -6.14 -9.76 -28.37
C GLN A 51 -4.76 -9.78 -29.05
N CYS A 52 -4.19 -10.98 -29.26
CA CYS A 52 -2.91 -11.15 -29.93
C CYS A 52 -2.83 -12.50 -30.67
N SER A 53 -1.86 -12.63 -31.57
CA SER A 53 -1.65 -13.91 -32.26
C SER A 53 -1.07 -14.96 -31.32
N PHE A 54 -1.32 -16.23 -31.59
CA PHE A 54 -0.74 -17.35 -30.83
C PHE A 54 0.78 -17.29 -30.71
N THR A 55 1.46 -16.97 -31.81
CA THR A 55 2.92 -16.85 -31.84
C THR A 55 3.40 -15.67 -31.01
N ASP A 56 2.70 -14.53 -31.09
CA ASP A 56 3.05 -13.36 -30.29
C ASP A 56 2.81 -13.60 -28.80
N TYR A 57 1.74 -14.30 -28.44
CA TYR A 57 1.43 -14.66 -27.05
C TYR A 57 2.56 -15.49 -26.43
N ILE A 58 2.97 -16.58 -27.12
CA ILE A 58 4.05 -17.45 -26.65
C ILE A 58 5.37 -16.70 -26.59
N ASN A 59 5.71 -15.93 -27.63
CA ASN A 59 6.98 -15.20 -27.66
C ASN A 59 7.06 -14.14 -26.57
N ARG A 60 5.97 -13.41 -26.32
CA ARG A 60 5.88 -12.46 -25.20
C ARG A 60 6.11 -13.19 -23.88
N LEU A 61 5.41 -14.30 -23.67
CA LEU A 61 5.54 -15.08 -22.45
C LEU A 61 6.97 -15.62 -22.22
N ARG A 62 7.61 -16.14 -23.26
CA ARG A 62 9.00 -16.61 -23.20
C ARG A 62 9.97 -15.47 -22.90
N VAL A 63 9.74 -14.28 -23.46
CA VAL A 63 10.55 -13.09 -23.18
C VAL A 63 10.38 -12.67 -21.72
N GLU A 64 9.15 -12.60 -21.21
CA GLU A 64 8.86 -12.26 -19.80
C GLU A 64 9.62 -13.19 -18.84
N HIS A 65 9.56 -14.51 -19.04
CA HIS A 65 10.32 -15.45 -18.22
C HIS A 65 11.84 -15.30 -18.40
N ALA A 66 12.32 -15.09 -19.63
CA ALA A 66 13.75 -14.91 -19.89
C ALA A 66 14.34 -13.63 -19.27
N GLN A 67 13.55 -12.57 -19.11
CA GLN A 67 13.98 -11.34 -18.44
C GLN A 67 14.45 -11.61 -17.01
N LYS A 68 13.73 -12.47 -16.26
CA LYS A 68 14.09 -12.85 -14.90
C LYS A 68 15.46 -13.52 -14.84
N ASP A 69 15.70 -14.51 -15.71
CA ASP A 69 16.97 -15.23 -15.77
C ASP A 69 18.13 -14.32 -16.19
N LEU A 70 17.88 -13.36 -17.09
CA LEU A 70 18.88 -12.38 -17.52
C LEU A 70 19.37 -11.50 -16.38
N ILE A 71 18.48 -11.11 -15.47
CA ILE A 71 18.79 -10.17 -14.39
C ILE A 71 19.29 -10.91 -13.14
N THR A 72 18.66 -12.03 -12.79
CA THR A 72 18.97 -12.77 -11.55
C THR A 72 20.18 -13.69 -11.68
N THR A 73 20.57 -14.09 -12.90
CA THR A 73 21.66 -15.05 -13.11
C THR A 73 22.86 -14.47 -13.86
N GLY A 74 23.96 -15.22 -13.88
CA GLY A 74 25.12 -14.98 -14.74
C GLY A 74 25.15 -15.87 -15.99
N ARG A 75 24.09 -16.62 -16.27
CA ARG A 75 24.11 -17.71 -17.26
C ARG A 75 24.34 -17.21 -18.69
N PRO A 76 24.98 -18.00 -19.57
CA PRO A 76 25.11 -17.67 -20.99
C PRO A 76 23.76 -17.40 -21.65
N LEU A 77 23.69 -16.43 -22.57
CA LEU A 77 22.45 -16.10 -23.29
C LEU A 77 21.89 -17.26 -24.11
N THR A 78 22.76 -18.13 -24.60
CA THR A 78 22.39 -19.37 -25.31
C THR A 78 21.56 -20.29 -24.44
N ASP A 79 21.94 -20.46 -23.18
CA ASP A 79 21.32 -21.40 -22.28
C ASP A 79 19.94 -20.89 -21.86
N ILE A 80 19.85 -19.60 -21.54
CA ILE A 80 18.59 -18.92 -21.24
C ILE A 80 17.65 -18.99 -22.46
N ALA A 81 18.16 -18.75 -23.66
CA ALA A 81 17.34 -18.84 -24.88
C ALA A 81 16.76 -20.25 -25.08
N MET A 82 17.59 -21.29 -24.93
CA MET A 82 17.15 -22.67 -25.11
C MET A 82 16.16 -23.10 -24.03
N GLU A 83 16.39 -22.71 -22.78
CA GLU A 83 15.50 -23.06 -21.67
C GLU A 83 14.12 -22.46 -21.80
N HIS A 84 14.00 -21.24 -22.32
CA HIS A 84 12.70 -20.62 -22.60
C HIS A 84 12.16 -20.96 -24.00
N GLY A 85 12.63 -22.03 -24.64
CA GLY A 85 12.04 -22.59 -25.85
C GLY A 85 12.38 -21.85 -27.15
N PHE A 86 13.39 -20.98 -27.17
CA PHE A 86 13.92 -20.41 -28.40
C PHE A 86 14.90 -21.37 -29.08
N SER A 87 14.86 -21.43 -30.41
CA SER A 87 15.72 -22.34 -31.18
C SER A 87 17.20 -21.97 -31.12
N ASN A 88 17.54 -20.70 -30.89
CA ASN A 88 18.88 -20.21 -30.65
C ASN A 88 18.88 -18.78 -30.09
N SER A 89 20.04 -18.33 -29.61
CA SER A 89 20.27 -16.99 -29.04
C SER A 89 20.01 -15.85 -30.03
N SER A 90 20.18 -16.05 -31.34
CA SER A 90 19.92 -15.02 -32.36
C SER A 90 18.43 -14.74 -32.52
N VAL A 91 17.60 -15.80 -32.59
CA VAL A 91 16.14 -15.69 -32.63
C VAL A 91 15.63 -15.07 -31.34
N PHE A 92 16.12 -15.56 -30.19
CA PHE A 92 15.83 -14.97 -28.89
C PHE A 92 16.15 -13.47 -28.85
N SER A 93 17.37 -13.07 -29.23
CA SER A 93 17.79 -11.67 -29.16
C SER A 93 16.94 -10.75 -30.05
N LYS A 94 16.54 -11.22 -31.24
CA LYS A 94 15.65 -10.48 -32.14
C LYS A 94 14.27 -10.25 -31.52
N ILE A 95 13.67 -11.32 -31.01
CA ILE A 95 12.33 -11.30 -30.40
C ILE A 95 12.37 -10.50 -29.09
N PHE A 96 13.34 -10.76 -28.23
CA PHE A 96 13.55 -10.02 -26.99
C PHE A 96 13.67 -8.51 -27.24
N ARG A 97 14.45 -8.09 -28.25
CA ARG A 97 14.57 -6.67 -28.62
C ARG A 97 13.28 -6.09 -29.19
N GLN A 98 12.47 -6.89 -29.89
CA GLN A 98 11.17 -6.44 -30.40
C GLN A 98 10.24 -6.01 -29.26
N TYR A 99 10.18 -6.82 -28.19
CA TYR A 99 9.33 -6.57 -27.02
C TYR A 99 9.94 -5.57 -26.03
N THR A 100 11.23 -5.68 -25.71
CA THR A 100 11.87 -4.89 -24.64
C THR A 100 12.57 -3.62 -25.13
N LYS A 101 12.71 -3.47 -26.45
CA LYS A 101 13.52 -2.43 -27.12
C LYS A 101 15.03 -2.49 -26.81
N LEU A 102 15.50 -3.46 -26.02
CA LEU A 102 16.90 -3.65 -25.65
C LEU A 102 17.41 -5.01 -26.15
N SER A 103 18.72 -5.15 -26.38
CA SER A 103 19.30 -6.49 -26.55
C SER A 103 19.31 -7.23 -25.20
N PRO A 104 19.29 -8.57 -25.16
CA PRO A 104 19.38 -9.31 -23.89
C PRO A 104 20.61 -8.94 -23.05
N SER A 105 21.76 -8.67 -23.70
CA SER A 105 22.99 -8.23 -23.03
C SER A 105 22.84 -6.83 -22.43
N ASP A 106 22.27 -5.89 -23.17
CA ASP A 106 22.05 -4.52 -22.69
C ASP A 106 21.02 -4.49 -21.57
N PHE A 107 19.97 -5.31 -21.70
CA PHE A 107 18.95 -5.50 -20.67
C PHE A 107 19.58 -6.04 -19.39
N ARG A 108 20.41 -7.10 -19.47
CA ARG A 108 21.18 -7.62 -18.33
C ARG A 108 22.08 -6.55 -17.72
N LYS A 109 22.85 -5.82 -18.54
CA LYS A 109 23.80 -4.81 -18.05
C LYS A 109 23.08 -3.63 -17.38
N LYS A 110 21.95 -3.20 -17.94
CA LYS A 110 21.15 -2.08 -17.44
C LYS A 110 20.47 -2.40 -16.12
N TYR A 111 20.01 -3.64 -15.96
CA TYR A 111 19.10 -4.03 -14.88
C TYR A 111 19.73 -4.89 -13.79
N LYS A 112 20.96 -5.37 -13.99
CA LYS A 112 21.76 -6.03 -12.95
C LYS A 112 22.50 -4.99 -12.13
N SER A 113 21.91 -4.53 -11.02
CA SER A 113 22.53 -3.48 -10.17
C SER A 113 23.41 -4.08 -9.07
N SER A 114 24.56 -3.45 -8.83
CA SER A 114 25.57 -3.84 -7.82
C SER A 114 25.37 -3.18 -6.45
N ASP A 115 24.36 -2.32 -6.27
CA ASP A 115 24.08 -1.62 -5.00
C ASP A 115 22.74 -2.05 -4.42
N ARG A 116 22.71 -3.21 -3.77
CA ARG A 116 21.58 -3.58 -2.91
C ARG A 116 21.73 -2.87 -1.56
N LYS A 117 20.91 -1.85 -1.32
CA LYS A 117 20.78 -1.15 -0.02
C LYS A 117 19.63 -1.71 0.84
N GLU A 118 19.09 -2.87 0.48
CA GLU A 118 18.03 -3.53 1.24
C GLU A 118 18.62 -4.19 2.48
N LYS A 119 17.87 -4.14 3.60
CA LYS A 119 18.19 -4.90 4.81
C LYS A 119 17.24 -6.10 4.88
N PRO A 120 17.58 -7.24 4.23
CA PRO A 120 16.70 -8.38 4.19
C PRO A 120 16.53 -9.00 5.57
N THR A 121 15.44 -9.74 5.75
CA THR A 121 15.32 -10.68 6.87
C THR A 121 16.53 -11.63 6.83
N PRO A 122 17.26 -11.83 7.94
CA PRO A 122 18.37 -12.78 7.98
C PRO A 122 17.87 -14.20 7.73
N ALA A 123 18.76 -15.10 7.30
CA ALA A 123 18.38 -16.50 7.11
C ALA A 123 17.97 -17.18 8.42
N GLU A 124 18.60 -16.80 9.54
CA GLU A 124 18.30 -17.31 10.87
C GLU A 124 18.37 -16.19 11.90
N THR A 125 17.51 -16.27 12.91
CA THR A 125 17.57 -15.42 14.11
C THR A 125 17.32 -16.29 15.33
N SER A 126 18.17 -16.14 16.34
CA SER A 126 18.05 -16.83 17.62
C SER A 126 18.26 -15.83 18.74
N MET A 127 17.41 -15.86 19.76
CA MET A 127 17.56 -15.00 20.94
C MET A 127 16.89 -15.58 22.19
N GLU A 128 17.18 -14.97 23.32
CA GLU A 128 16.59 -15.22 24.63
C GLU A 128 15.90 -13.95 25.12
N VAL A 129 14.70 -14.07 25.67
CA VAL A 129 13.94 -12.91 26.17
C VAL A 129 13.32 -13.15 27.54
N SER A 130 13.00 -12.06 28.23
CA SER A 130 12.23 -12.08 29.47
C SER A 130 11.31 -10.88 29.52
N GLN A 131 10.13 -11.02 30.15
CA GLN A 131 9.22 -9.88 30.39
C GLN A 131 9.87 -8.73 31.18
N LYS A 132 10.99 -8.98 31.87
CA LYS A 132 11.73 -7.96 32.63
C LYS A 132 12.37 -6.87 31.76
N THR A 133 12.61 -7.14 30.47
CA THR A 133 13.20 -6.15 29.55
C THR A 133 12.13 -5.32 28.82
N ALA A 134 10.85 -5.56 29.11
CA ALA A 134 9.76 -4.97 28.36
C ALA A 134 9.61 -3.46 28.66
N ILE A 135 9.47 -2.67 27.60
CA ILE A 135 9.23 -1.22 27.66
C ILE A 135 7.83 -0.89 27.12
N PRO A 136 7.14 0.14 27.65
CA PRO A 136 5.91 0.61 27.03
C PRO A 136 6.19 1.09 25.62
N TYR A 137 5.33 0.76 24.65
CA TYR A 137 5.43 1.33 23.32
C TYR A 137 4.05 1.73 22.79
N LYS A 138 4.03 2.70 21.87
CA LYS A 138 2.83 3.17 21.20
C LYS A 138 2.67 2.50 19.85
N LYS A 139 1.44 2.53 19.33
CA LYS A 139 1.10 1.96 18.03
C LYS A 139 0.74 3.06 17.04
N PRO A 140 1.73 3.79 16.48
CA PRO A 140 1.50 4.96 15.62
C PRO A 140 0.67 4.62 14.37
N TRP A 141 0.75 3.38 13.89
CA TRP A 141 0.04 2.87 12.71
C TRP A 141 -1.46 2.61 12.89
N LEU A 142 -1.99 2.74 14.12
CA LEU A 142 -3.40 2.47 14.45
C LEU A 142 -4.13 3.70 14.98
N ASP A 143 -3.53 4.88 14.87
CA ASP A 143 -4.15 6.13 15.32
C ASP A 143 -5.23 6.62 14.33
N ALA A 144 -4.93 6.58 13.03
CA ALA A 144 -5.82 7.03 11.96
C ALA A 144 -5.76 6.10 10.74
N ILE A 145 -6.78 6.20 9.88
CA ILE A 145 -6.78 5.60 8.55
C ILE A 145 -7.14 6.64 7.50
N ASN A 146 -6.52 6.56 6.32
CA ASN A 146 -6.83 7.48 5.23
C ASN A 146 -7.95 6.90 4.35
N ALA A 147 -9.06 7.61 4.27
CA ALA A 147 -10.25 7.18 3.54
C ALA A 147 -10.23 7.57 2.06
N GLY A 148 -9.50 8.61 1.65
CA GLY A 148 -9.59 9.10 0.28
C GLY A 148 -10.05 10.55 0.14
N GLU A 149 -10.47 10.88 -1.08
CA GLU A 149 -11.31 12.03 -1.40
C GLU A 149 -12.58 12.00 -0.54
N ALA A 150 -12.97 13.13 0.05
CA ALA A 150 -14.05 13.19 1.03
C ALA A 150 -15.40 12.76 0.45
N CYS A 151 -15.64 13.01 -0.84
CA CYS A 151 -16.89 12.66 -1.52
C CYS A 151 -17.17 11.14 -1.51
N ILE A 152 -16.15 10.29 -1.36
CA ILE A 152 -16.33 8.83 -1.31
C ILE A 152 -17.18 8.39 -0.12
N LEU A 153 -17.19 9.17 0.97
CA LEU A 153 -18.00 8.90 2.16
C LEU A 153 -19.50 9.07 1.95
N ILE A 154 -19.94 9.63 0.82
CA ILE A 154 -21.37 9.66 0.45
C ILE A 154 -21.85 8.25 0.10
N ARG A 155 -20.96 7.35 -0.34
CA ARG A 155 -21.33 6.00 -0.74
C ARG A 155 -21.54 5.07 0.46
N SER A 156 -22.72 4.45 0.52
CA SER A 156 -23.06 3.53 1.62
C SER A 156 -22.22 2.24 1.66
N ASP A 157 -21.70 1.77 0.54
CA ASP A 157 -20.82 0.60 0.47
C ASP A 157 -19.43 0.91 1.05
N PHE A 158 -18.87 2.09 0.73
CA PHE A 158 -17.64 2.59 1.33
C PHE A 158 -17.80 2.81 2.84
N GLN A 159 -18.89 3.45 3.27
CA GLN A 159 -19.20 3.66 4.69
C GLN A 159 -19.16 2.34 5.48
N LYS A 160 -19.78 1.26 4.94
CA LYS A 160 -19.76 -0.07 5.57
C LYS A 160 -18.34 -0.62 5.73
N GLN A 161 -17.51 -0.53 4.69
CA GLN A 161 -16.12 -0.99 4.77
C GLN A 161 -15.28 -0.15 5.74
N LEU A 162 -15.48 1.18 5.76
CA LEU A 162 -14.80 2.07 6.70
C LEU A 162 -15.15 1.72 8.15
N LEU A 163 -16.43 1.49 8.48
CA LEU A 163 -16.85 1.07 9.82
C LEU A 163 -16.25 -0.29 10.22
N ASP A 164 -16.22 -1.24 9.28
CA ASP A 164 -15.66 -2.55 9.54
C ASP A 164 -14.14 -2.50 9.83
N VAL A 165 -13.38 -1.78 9.01
CA VAL A 165 -11.93 -1.59 9.20
C VAL A 165 -11.64 -0.85 10.50
N THR A 166 -12.27 0.30 10.72
CA THR A 166 -12.03 1.12 11.92
C THR A 166 -12.38 0.38 13.20
N LYS A 167 -13.48 -0.37 13.23
CA LYS A 167 -13.86 -1.20 14.38
C LYS A 167 -12.84 -2.32 14.65
N LYS A 168 -12.42 -3.06 13.61
CA LYS A 168 -11.50 -4.21 13.77
C LYS A 168 -10.10 -3.77 14.20
N LEU A 169 -9.62 -2.66 13.64
CA LEU A 169 -8.32 -2.07 13.95
C LEU A 169 -8.35 -1.12 15.16
N SER A 170 -9.54 -0.81 15.69
CA SER A 170 -9.74 0.13 16.80
C SER A 170 -9.21 1.54 16.49
N ILE A 171 -9.39 1.99 15.25
CA ILE A 171 -8.99 3.30 14.74
C ILE A 171 -10.08 4.31 15.05
N SER A 172 -9.69 5.51 15.48
CA SER A 172 -10.63 6.57 15.84
C SER A 172 -10.57 7.79 14.94
N TYR A 173 -9.47 8.02 14.20
CA TYR A 173 -9.35 9.12 13.26
C TYR A 173 -9.52 8.65 11.80
N VAL A 174 -10.26 9.43 11.01
CA VAL A 174 -10.43 9.21 9.57
C VAL A 174 -9.91 10.43 8.83
N ARG A 175 -8.89 10.21 8.01
CA ARG A 175 -8.21 11.26 7.25
C ARG A 175 -8.82 11.40 5.85
N LEU A 176 -9.17 12.62 5.47
CA LEU A 176 -9.86 12.98 4.24
C LEU A 176 -9.19 14.16 3.54
N TRP A 177 -9.28 14.19 2.21
CA TRP A 177 -8.88 15.35 1.41
C TRP A 177 -9.94 15.72 0.37
N ASP A 178 -9.72 16.82 -0.33
CA ASP A 178 -10.63 17.33 -1.37
C ASP A 178 -12.06 17.56 -0.85
N ILE A 179 -12.19 18.25 0.29
CA ILE A 179 -13.50 18.62 0.83
C ILE A 179 -14.19 19.72 0.01
N PHE A 180 -13.49 20.30 -0.96
CA PHE A 180 -13.92 21.45 -1.76
C PHE A 180 -14.35 21.09 -3.17
N SER A 181 -14.41 19.79 -3.49
CA SER A 181 -14.76 19.29 -4.81
C SER A 181 -16.18 19.72 -5.22
N LYS A 182 -16.45 19.73 -6.53
CA LYS A 182 -17.79 20.05 -7.08
C LYS A 182 -18.84 19.03 -6.64
N GLU A 183 -18.46 17.81 -6.32
CA GLU A 183 -19.36 16.81 -5.77
C GLU A 183 -19.85 17.21 -4.38
N ILE A 184 -19.04 17.91 -3.57
CA ILE A 184 -19.43 18.38 -2.24
C ILE A 184 -20.07 19.77 -2.31
N PHE A 185 -19.52 20.68 -3.12
CA PHE A 185 -20.01 22.03 -3.33
C PHE A 185 -20.43 22.26 -4.79
N PRO A 186 -21.59 21.73 -5.24
CA PRO A 186 -22.01 21.80 -6.64
C PRO A 186 -22.29 23.23 -7.13
N CYS A 187 -22.60 24.15 -6.21
CA CYS A 187 -22.81 25.57 -6.51
C CYS A 187 -21.52 26.41 -6.47
N GLY A 188 -20.36 25.80 -6.16
CA GLY A 188 -19.08 26.49 -6.04
C GLY A 188 -19.04 27.49 -4.88
N PHE A 189 -18.15 28.49 -5.00
CA PHE A 189 -17.85 29.44 -3.93
C PHE A 189 -18.18 30.91 -4.27
N GLY A 190 -18.97 31.16 -5.31
CA GLY A 190 -19.26 32.52 -5.81
C GLY A 190 -20.01 33.43 -4.82
N GLU A 191 -20.71 32.85 -3.84
CA GLU A 191 -21.31 33.59 -2.71
C GLU A 191 -20.80 32.98 -1.38
N PRO A 192 -19.62 33.39 -0.86
CA PRO A 192 -19.00 32.77 0.33
C PRO A 192 -19.82 32.96 1.62
N THR A 193 -20.83 33.82 1.61
CA THR A 193 -21.80 34.02 2.70
C THR A 193 -22.98 33.04 2.66
N ARG A 194 -23.15 32.30 1.55
CA ARG A 194 -24.24 31.35 1.30
C ARG A 194 -23.70 30.07 0.68
N LEU A 195 -23.11 29.23 1.53
CA LEU A 195 -22.58 27.93 1.14
C LEU A 195 -23.63 26.84 1.33
N ASP A 196 -23.75 25.93 0.36
CA ASP A 196 -24.53 24.70 0.51
C ASP A 196 -23.67 23.64 1.20
N PHE A 197 -24.02 23.32 2.45
CA PHE A 197 -23.32 22.31 3.25
C PHE A 197 -24.00 20.93 3.22
N ASN A 198 -25.02 20.68 2.41
CA ASN A 198 -25.79 19.43 2.48
C ASN A 198 -24.94 18.17 2.30
N HIS A 199 -24.08 18.12 1.29
CA HIS A 199 -23.19 16.97 1.07
C HIS A 199 -22.06 16.91 2.11
N LEU A 200 -21.54 18.08 2.51
CA LEU A 200 -20.57 18.18 3.59
C LEU A 200 -21.14 17.57 4.88
N ASP A 201 -22.35 17.95 5.26
CA ASP A 201 -23.06 17.46 6.44
C ASP A 201 -23.29 15.96 6.37
N SER A 202 -23.66 15.40 5.22
CA SER A 202 -23.79 13.94 5.05
C SER A 202 -22.51 13.18 5.41
N ILE A 203 -21.35 13.73 5.00
CA ILE A 203 -20.03 13.13 5.27
C ILE A 203 -19.68 13.22 6.76
N PHE A 204 -19.80 14.41 7.36
CA PHE A 204 -19.37 14.61 8.75
C PHE A 204 -20.37 14.08 9.77
N ASP A 205 -21.68 14.09 9.47
CA ASP A 205 -22.69 13.42 10.27
C ASP A 205 -22.38 11.93 10.37
N PHE A 206 -22.05 11.29 9.25
CA PHE A 206 -21.67 9.89 9.25
C PHE A 206 -20.47 9.62 10.19
N LEU A 207 -19.41 10.43 10.12
CA LEU A 207 -18.25 10.26 10.98
C LEU A 207 -18.60 10.49 12.47
N VAL A 208 -19.23 11.62 12.79
CA VAL A 208 -19.55 12.01 14.17
C VAL A 208 -20.53 11.02 14.81
N ASN A 209 -21.58 10.59 14.09
CA ASN A 209 -22.57 9.64 14.60
C ASN A 209 -21.97 8.25 14.91
N HIS A 210 -20.83 7.92 14.30
CA HIS A 210 -20.10 6.68 14.56
C HIS A 210 -18.88 6.87 15.48
N ASN A 211 -18.75 8.02 16.14
CA ASN A 211 -17.64 8.38 17.02
C ASN A 211 -16.26 8.37 16.31
N LEU A 212 -16.25 8.58 15.00
CA LEU A 212 -15.04 8.75 14.22
C LEU A 212 -14.67 10.23 14.15
N LYS A 213 -13.41 10.54 14.43
CA LYS A 213 -12.88 11.89 14.48
C LYS A 213 -12.30 12.28 13.12
N PRO A 214 -12.78 13.36 12.50
CA PRO A 214 -12.20 13.84 11.26
C PRO A 214 -10.76 14.32 11.42
N TRP A 215 -9.94 13.96 10.42
CA TRP A 215 -8.70 14.64 10.10
C TRP A 215 -8.80 15.18 8.67
N ILE A 216 -8.86 16.50 8.56
CA ILE A 216 -9.33 17.18 7.35
C ILE A 216 -8.18 17.96 6.71
N ASN A 217 -7.96 17.76 5.42
CA ASN A 217 -7.17 18.68 4.63
C ASN A 217 -8.01 19.89 4.18
N LEU A 218 -7.51 21.09 4.46
CA LEU A 218 -8.14 22.37 4.17
C LEU A 218 -7.53 23.07 2.94
N THR A 219 -6.72 22.39 2.14
CA THR A 219 -6.21 22.93 0.89
C THR A 219 -7.23 22.71 -0.22
N LYS A 220 -7.56 23.77 -0.96
CA LYS A 220 -8.28 23.67 -2.23
C LYS A 220 -7.34 23.00 -3.24
N SER A 221 -7.65 21.78 -3.62
CA SER A 221 -6.75 20.96 -4.44
C SER A 221 -7.21 20.99 -5.89
N SER A 222 -6.42 21.62 -6.75
CA SER A 222 -6.43 21.36 -8.20
C SER A 222 -5.42 20.27 -8.62
N ASP A 223 -4.54 19.83 -7.71
CA ASP A 223 -3.48 18.85 -8.01
C ASP A 223 -3.45 17.73 -6.96
N VAL A 224 -4.17 16.62 -7.21
CA VAL A 224 -3.88 15.34 -6.54
C VAL A 224 -2.93 14.55 -7.45
N PRO A 225 -1.64 14.42 -7.10
CA PRO A 225 -0.60 13.98 -8.03
C PRO A 225 -0.56 12.47 -8.35
N LEU A 226 -1.61 11.72 -8.07
CA LEU A 226 -1.49 10.26 -7.90
C LEU A 226 -2.33 9.42 -8.86
N LYS A 227 -3.10 10.02 -9.79
CA LYS A 227 -3.96 9.23 -10.70
C LYS A 227 -3.17 8.46 -11.76
N ASP A 228 -1.97 8.92 -12.14
CA ASP A 228 -1.02 8.16 -12.94
C ASP A 228 0.39 8.78 -12.80
N ILE A 229 1.32 8.06 -12.16
CA ILE A 229 2.73 8.47 -12.03
C ILE A 229 3.37 8.71 -13.40
N GLU A 230 3.03 7.85 -14.36
CA GLU A 230 3.75 7.71 -15.61
C GLU A 230 3.12 8.56 -16.71
N ASN A 231 1.81 8.77 -16.62
CA ASN A 231 1.09 9.80 -17.36
C ASN A 231 0.65 10.89 -16.38
N ILE A 232 1.60 11.70 -15.93
CA ILE A 232 1.28 13.06 -15.45
C ILE A 232 0.80 13.85 -16.67
N THR A 233 -0.33 13.48 -17.26
CA THR A 233 -1.18 14.46 -17.91
C THR A 233 -1.67 15.30 -16.76
N SER A 234 -1.03 16.45 -16.57
CA SER A 234 -1.63 17.58 -15.88
C SER A 234 -3.05 17.70 -16.43
N THR A 235 -4.01 17.14 -15.70
CA THR A 235 -5.40 17.51 -15.92
C THR A 235 -5.36 18.97 -15.54
N PRO A 236 -5.60 19.90 -16.46
CA PRO A 236 -5.58 21.31 -16.10
C PRO A 236 -6.49 21.44 -14.87
N PRO A 237 -6.06 22.16 -13.83
CA PRO A 237 -6.94 22.56 -12.74
C PRO A 237 -8.30 22.88 -13.35
N GLU A 238 -9.36 22.19 -12.92
CA GLU A 238 -10.68 22.77 -13.17
C GLU A 238 -10.60 24.18 -12.64
N GLU A 239 -10.86 25.20 -13.49
CA GLU A 239 -10.62 26.62 -13.18
C GLU A 239 -10.96 26.89 -11.71
N ASP A 240 -9.91 26.95 -10.89
CA ASP A 240 -10.05 27.25 -9.47
C ASP A 240 -10.63 28.66 -9.46
N ILE A 241 -11.88 28.81 -9.02
CA ILE A 241 -12.41 30.13 -8.72
C ILE A 241 -11.63 30.57 -7.47
N ALA A 242 -10.44 31.13 -7.70
CA ALA A 242 -9.58 31.67 -6.67
C ALA A 242 -10.39 32.73 -5.93
N LEU A 243 -10.71 32.45 -4.67
CA LEU A 243 -11.35 33.44 -3.81
C LEU A 243 -10.36 34.57 -3.57
N SER A 244 -10.85 35.80 -3.52
CA SER A 244 -10.06 36.91 -3.00
C SER A 244 -9.60 36.59 -1.55
N PRO A 245 -8.54 37.23 -1.04
CA PRO A 245 -8.13 37.06 0.36
C PRO A 245 -9.27 37.34 1.35
N GLU A 246 -10.12 38.33 1.06
CA GLU A 246 -11.30 38.69 1.87
C GLU A 246 -12.36 37.58 1.84
N ASP A 247 -12.69 37.07 0.66
CA ASP A 247 -13.64 35.98 0.48
C ASP A 247 -13.13 34.67 1.11
N SER A 248 -11.82 34.44 1.08
CA SER A 248 -11.18 33.28 1.72
C SER A 248 -11.35 33.30 3.24
N SER A 249 -11.17 34.47 3.87
CA SER A 249 -11.41 34.62 5.32
C SER A 249 -12.86 34.33 5.68
N ILE A 250 -13.81 34.92 4.95
CA ILE A 250 -15.25 34.71 5.17
C ILE A 250 -15.60 33.23 5.00
N PHE A 251 -15.06 32.60 3.96
CA PHE A 251 -15.28 31.19 3.65
C PHE A 251 -14.84 30.26 4.78
N TYR A 252 -13.57 30.33 5.21
CA TYR A 252 -13.06 29.46 6.26
C TYR A 252 -13.73 29.72 7.61
N GLU A 253 -14.03 30.99 7.91
CA GLU A 253 -14.75 31.33 9.14
C GLU A 253 -16.17 30.74 9.14
N ASN A 254 -16.91 30.87 8.04
CA ASN A 254 -18.25 30.28 7.89
C ASN A 254 -18.21 28.76 7.97
N LEU A 255 -17.23 28.12 7.34
CA LEU A 255 -17.04 26.67 7.40
C LEU A 255 -16.80 26.17 8.83
N LEU A 256 -15.88 26.80 9.57
CA LEU A 256 -15.58 26.46 10.96
C LEU A 256 -16.79 26.71 11.87
N LYS A 257 -17.45 27.87 11.72
CA LYS A 257 -18.67 28.20 12.48
C LYS A 257 -19.78 27.22 12.21
N HIS A 258 -19.98 26.80 10.96
CA HIS A 258 -20.98 25.81 10.58
C HIS A 258 -20.75 24.48 11.33
N TRP A 259 -19.53 23.94 11.32
CA TRP A 259 -19.20 22.74 12.10
C TRP A 259 -19.39 22.92 13.60
N ILE A 260 -19.02 24.08 14.16
CA ILE A 260 -19.20 24.37 15.59
C ILE A 260 -20.69 24.44 15.95
N ILE A 261 -21.51 25.09 15.14
CA ILE A 261 -22.96 25.18 15.34
C ILE A 261 -23.60 23.80 15.26
N ARG A 262 -23.19 22.98 14.28
CA ARG A 262 -23.78 21.66 14.02
C ARG A 262 -23.35 20.59 15.03
N TYR A 263 -22.06 20.54 15.37
CA TYR A 263 -21.46 19.45 16.17
C TYR A 263 -21.02 19.85 17.58
N GLY A 264 -21.01 21.14 17.88
CA GLY A 264 -20.53 21.70 19.15
C GLY A 264 -19.01 21.87 19.18
N SER A 265 -18.55 22.91 19.89
CA SER A 265 -17.13 23.26 19.98
C SER A 265 -16.27 22.16 20.60
N ASP A 266 -16.80 21.40 21.56
CA ASP A 266 -16.05 20.31 22.23
C ASP A 266 -15.78 19.13 21.29
N THR A 267 -16.70 18.84 20.37
CA THR A 267 -16.54 17.81 19.35
C THR A 267 -15.51 18.24 18.32
N VAL A 268 -15.70 19.42 17.72
CA VAL A 268 -14.83 19.95 16.65
C VAL A 268 -13.41 20.22 17.18
N SER A 269 -13.27 20.59 18.45
CA SER A 269 -11.98 20.75 19.12
C SER A 269 -11.12 19.48 19.17
N GLN A 270 -11.69 18.29 18.95
CA GLN A 270 -10.94 17.04 18.91
C GLN A 270 -10.45 16.68 17.51
N TRP A 271 -10.88 17.43 16.49
CA TRP A 271 -10.53 17.19 15.10
C TRP A 271 -9.10 17.63 14.81
N ARG A 272 -8.56 17.10 13.72
CA ARG A 272 -7.25 17.52 13.19
C ARG A 272 -7.46 18.18 11.84
N PHE A 273 -6.71 19.23 11.59
CA PHE A 273 -6.72 19.97 10.34
C PHE A 273 -5.31 19.99 9.78
N GLU A 274 -5.17 19.99 8.46
CA GLU A 274 -3.88 20.17 7.79
C GLU A 274 -4.01 21.03 6.54
N CYS A 275 -2.95 21.76 6.20
CA CYS A 275 -2.84 22.50 4.95
C CYS A 275 -1.61 22.00 4.17
N TRP A 276 -1.84 21.49 2.96
CA TRP A 276 -0.80 21.05 2.04
C TRP A 276 -0.23 22.20 1.21
N TYR A 277 1.07 22.12 0.96
CA TYR A 277 1.83 23.02 0.11
C TYR A 277 2.12 22.29 -1.20
N ASN A 278 1.45 22.61 -2.31
CA ASN A 278 1.53 21.76 -3.51
C ASN A 278 2.52 22.25 -4.58
N ASP A 279 3.23 23.35 -4.35
CA ASP A 279 4.15 23.90 -5.35
C ASP A 279 5.45 23.10 -5.47
N ARG A 280 5.77 22.74 -6.71
CA ARG A 280 6.97 22.01 -7.12
C ARG A 280 7.99 22.90 -7.83
N SER A 281 7.63 24.15 -8.13
CA SER A 281 8.42 25.09 -8.92
C SER A 281 9.27 26.04 -8.07
N LEU A 282 9.06 26.07 -6.75
CA LEU A 282 9.70 26.99 -5.80
C LEU A 282 9.32 28.46 -6.08
N ASP A 283 8.09 28.70 -6.52
CA ASP A 283 7.57 30.03 -6.80
C ASP A 283 7.37 30.82 -5.49
N PRO A 284 8.07 31.95 -5.30
CA PRO A 284 7.90 32.80 -4.13
C PRO A 284 6.46 33.26 -3.90
N ASP A 285 5.71 33.59 -4.97
CA ASP A 285 4.34 34.10 -4.84
C ASP A 285 3.40 32.99 -4.35
N TYR A 286 3.57 31.76 -4.84
CA TYR A 286 2.83 30.61 -4.35
C TYR A 286 3.15 30.32 -2.87
N ARG A 287 4.44 30.32 -2.50
CA ARG A 287 4.90 30.16 -1.11
C ARG A 287 4.26 31.18 -0.18
N ASP A 288 4.30 32.45 -0.56
CA ASP A 288 3.81 33.52 0.29
C ASP A 288 2.29 33.46 0.42
N ASN A 289 1.56 33.13 -0.67
CA ASN A 289 0.13 32.88 -0.63
C ASN A 289 -0.27 31.70 0.26
N TYR A 290 0.50 30.60 0.22
CA TYR A 290 0.29 29.45 1.12
C TYR A 290 0.47 29.85 2.58
N LEU A 291 1.57 30.55 2.91
CA LEU A 291 1.85 31.00 4.28
C LEU A 291 0.75 31.94 4.78
N LEU A 292 0.32 32.90 3.98
CA LEU A 292 -0.78 33.81 4.31
C LEU A 292 -2.08 33.04 4.60
N THR A 293 -2.42 32.07 3.76
CA THR A 293 -3.60 31.22 3.93
C THR A 293 -3.50 30.38 5.21
N PHE A 294 -2.33 29.79 5.47
CA PHE A 294 -2.09 29.00 6.68
C PHE A 294 -2.26 29.85 7.95
N ILE A 295 -1.65 31.05 7.99
CA ILE A 295 -1.73 31.98 9.12
C ILE A 295 -3.19 32.40 9.38
N LEU A 296 -3.95 32.68 8.33
CA LEU A 296 -5.37 33.00 8.40
C LEU A 296 -6.16 31.85 9.06
N ILE A 297 -6.03 30.63 8.54
CA ILE A 297 -6.71 29.44 9.07
C ILE A 297 -6.29 29.18 10.52
N ARG A 298 -4.99 29.31 10.83
CA ARG A 298 -4.47 29.16 12.19
C ARG A 298 -5.12 30.14 13.15
N LYS A 299 -5.20 31.42 12.78
CA LYS A 299 -5.82 32.46 13.60
C LYS A 299 -7.30 32.12 13.87
N LEU A 300 -8.04 31.70 12.85
CA LEU A 300 -9.44 31.30 13.00
C LEU A 300 -9.59 30.08 13.93
N ILE A 301 -8.78 29.03 13.74
CA ILE A 301 -8.81 27.83 14.57
C ILE A 301 -8.46 28.16 16.03
N LYS A 302 -7.41 28.94 16.29
CA LYS A 302 -7.04 29.32 17.66
C LYS A 302 -8.08 30.20 18.34
N ASN A 303 -8.83 31.01 17.59
CA ASN A 303 -9.90 31.83 18.14
C ASN A 303 -11.19 31.03 18.42
N LEU A 304 -11.59 30.14 17.51
CA LEU A 304 -12.88 29.47 17.56
C LEU A 304 -12.83 28.11 18.28
N ILE A 305 -11.74 27.35 18.11
CA ILE A 305 -11.56 25.97 18.59
C ILE A 305 -10.09 25.72 19.01
N PRO A 306 -9.57 26.41 20.05
CA PRO A 306 -8.14 26.45 20.38
C PRO A 306 -7.48 25.09 20.69
N LYS A 307 -8.28 24.08 21.04
CA LYS A 307 -7.81 22.71 21.32
C LYS A 307 -7.62 21.86 20.06
N ALA A 308 -8.23 22.25 18.93
CA ALA A 308 -8.01 21.58 17.66
C ALA A 308 -6.56 21.76 17.19
N ARG A 309 -6.06 20.76 16.46
CA ARG A 309 -4.69 20.78 15.95
C ARG A 309 -4.69 21.14 14.47
N LEU A 310 -3.84 22.08 14.08
CA LEU A 310 -3.60 22.46 12.68
C LEU A 310 -2.16 22.16 12.31
N GLY A 311 -1.96 21.31 11.30
CA GLY A 311 -0.65 20.97 10.77
C GLY A 311 -0.35 21.54 9.40
N ALA A 312 0.92 21.47 9.02
CA ALA A 312 1.43 22.03 7.78
C ALA A 312 2.34 21.06 6.99
N VAL A 313 2.40 21.32 5.69
CA VAL A 313 3.31 20.80 4.65
C VAL A 313 3.16 19.34 4.21
N GLY A 314 1.94 18.88 3.92
CA GLY A 314 1.72 17.57 3.28
C GLY A 314 2.31 17.46 1.87
N ASN A 315 3.52 16.88 1.79
CA ASN A 315 4.29 16.63 0.58
C ASN A 315 4.99 15.27 0.61
N ALA A 316 5.38 14.77 -0.56
CA ALA A 316 6.04 13.48 -0.70
C ALA A 316 7.55 13.58 -0.41
N LEU A 317 8.02 12.89 0.62
CA LEU A 317 9.44 12.67 0.89
C LEU A 317 9.90 11.28 0.43
N PRO A 318 11.17 11.14 -0.01
CA PRO A 318 12.23 12.17 -0.06
C PRO A 318 12.15 13.14 -1.25
N SER A 319 11.23 12.94 -2.20
CA SER A 319 11.20 13.67 -3.47
C SER A 319 11.09 15.20 -3.38
N MET A 320 10.48 15.72 -2.31
CA MET A 320 10.22 17.15 -2.11
C MET A 320 11.03 17.77 -0.97
N ALA A 321 12.18 17.19 -0.63
CA ALA A 321 12.99 17.64 0.50
C ALA A 321 13.48 19.09 0.35
N ALA A 322 13.82 19.53 -0.87
CA ALA A 322 14.34 20.86 -1.12
C ALA A 322 13.25 21.95 -1.03
N GLU A 323 12.06 21.62 -1.52
CA GLU A 323 10.86 22.46 -1.46
C GLU A 323 10.41 22.68 -0.02
N ILE A 324 10.38 21.60 0.78
CA ILE A 324 10.07 21.67 2.21
C ILE A 324 11.13 22.50 2.95
N ASP A 325 12.42 22.27 2.70
CA ASP A 325 13.51 23.04 3.33
C ASP A 325 13.42 24.54 3.01
N THR A 326 13.09 24.88 1.77
CA THR A 326 12.93 26.28 1.34
C THR A 326 11.71 26.92 2.00
N LEU A 327 10.58 26.23 2.04
CA LEU A 327 9.36 26.72 2.69
C LEU A 327 9.59 26.98 4.18
N LEU A 328 10.19 26.02 4.90
CA LEU A 328 10.42 26.15 6.34
C LEU A 328 11.42 27.26 6.68
N GLY A 329 12.37 27.57 5.78
CA GLY A 329 13.26 28.72 5.92
C GLY A 329 12.57 30.09 5.87
N HIS A 330 11.32 30.15 5.37
CA HIS A 330 10.50 31.36 5.33
C HIS A 330 9.34 31.32 6.35
N TRP A 331 9.31 30.30 7.22
CA TRP A 331 8.21 30.14 8.15
C TRP A 331 8.23 31.25 9.22
N PRO A 332 7.10 31.94 9.48
CA PRO A 332 7.03 32.96 10.52
C PRO A 332 7.10 32.34 11.93
N SER A 333 7.91 32.92 12.80
CA SER A 333 8.19 32.38 14.14
C SER A 333 6.99 32.43 15.10
N ASP A 334 5.99 33.27 14.86
CA ASP A 334 4.80 33.42 15.70
C ASP A 334 3.60 32.57 15.21
N ALA A 335 3.75 31.85 14.11
CA ALA A 335 2.68 31.02 13.53
C ALA A 335 3.14 29.58 13.23
N GLU A 336 3.87 28.95 14.15
CA GLU A 336 4.24 27.54 14.05
C GLU A 336 3.01 26.61 13.95
N PRO A 337 3.08 25.54 13.14
CA PRO A 337 2.04 24.52 13.09
C PRO A 337 2.06 23.63 14.34
N ASP A 338 0.92 23.01 14.66
CA ASP A 338 0.81 22.08 15.78
C ASP A 338 1.37 20.67 15.46
N PHE A 339 1.67 20.41 14.18
CA PHE A 339 2.40 19.24 13.65
C PHE A 339 2.82 19.50 12.19
N ILE A 340 3.83 18.77 11.71
CA ILE A 340 4.19 18.74 10.29
C ILE A 340 3.58 17.48 9.67
N SER A 341 2.81 17.60 8.58
CA SER A 341 2.35 16.46 7.81
C SER A 341 3.28 16.13 6.66
N MET A 342 3.30 14.86 6.22
CA MET A 342 4.06 14.43 5.04
C MET A 342 3.47 13.15 4.43
N PHE A 343 3.77 12.89 3.16
CA PHE A 343 3.52 11.61 2.51
C PHE A 343 4.80 10.81 2.41
N CYS A 344 4.66 9.50 2.52
CA CYS A 344 5.78 8.58 2.49
C CYS A 344 5.47 7.42 1.55
N PHE A 345 6.15 7.41 0.42
CA PHE A 345 6.09 6.36 -0.58
C PHE A 345 7.51 6.03 -1.04
N PRO A 346 7.79 4.82 -1.52
CA PRO A 346 9.14 4.43 -1.92
C PRO A 346 9.50 4.94 -3.32
N TYR A 347 9.48 6.27 -3.51
CA TYR A 347 9.87 6.91 -4.77
C TYR A 347 10.82 8.09 -4.51
N GLN A 348 11.69 8.34 -5.47
CA GLN A 348 12.53 9.53 -5.54
C GLN A 348 12.37 10.25 -6.87
N LYS A 349 12.76 11.52 -6.92
CA LYS A 349 12.78 12.30 -8.17
C LYS A 349 13.84 11.71 -9.12
N GLY A 350 13.43 11.29 -10.31
CA GLY A 350 14.34 10.82 -11.37
C GLY A 350 14.96 11.97 -12.18
N GLU A 351 15.85 11.65 -13.11
CA GLU A 351 16.55 12.64 -13.95
C GLU A 351 15.61 13.55 -14.76
N ASN A 352 14.47 13.01 -15.21
CA ASN A 352 13.44 13.75 -15.95
C ASN A 352 12.28 14.20 -15.04
N GLU A 353 12.52 14.34 -13.74
CA GLU A 353 11.52 14.61 -12.69
C GLU A 353 10.45 13.54 -12.48
N ALA A 354 10.30 12.59 -13.41
CA ALA A 354 9.45 11.42 -13.24
C ALA A 354 9.90 10.62 -12.00
N PRO A 355 8.97 10.17 -11.14
CA PRO A 355 9.34 9.46 -9.94
C PRO A 355 9.83 8.05 -10.28
N VAL A 356 10.88 7.63 -9.57
CA VAL A 356 11.55 6.34 -9.75
C VAL A 356 11.44 5.55 -8.46
N LYS A 357 11.08 4.27 -8.56
CA LYS A 357 10.99 3.35 -7.42
C LYS A 357 12.32 3.29 -6.67
N LEU A 358 12.26 3.46 -5.35
CA LEU A 358 13.39 3.32 -4.45
C LEU A 358 13.66 1.84 -4.17
N ARG A 359 14.91 1.42 -4.36
CA ARG A 359 15.42 0.10 -3.94
C ARG A 359 15.63 -0.04 -2.43
N GLN A 360 15.29 0.99 -1.66
CA GLN A 360 15.47 0.98 -0.21
C GLN A 360 14.17 0.53 0.45
N THR A 361 14.21 -0.62 1.12
CA THR A 361 13.06 -1.19 1.84
C THR A 361 12.67 -0.37 3.08
N GLN A 362 13.65 0.33 3.66
CA GLN A 362 13.55 1.15 4.89
C GLN A 362 13.16 2.60 4.62
N PHE A 363 12.28 2.84 3.65
CA PHE A 363 12.02 4.20 3.15
C PHE A 363 11.29 5.08 4.16
N THR A 364 10.50 4.50 5.08
CA THR A 364 9.77 5.27 6.10
C THR A 364 10.71 5.92 7.10
N LYS A 365 11.62 5.12 7.66
CA LYS A 365 12.64 5.62 8.60
C LYS A 365 13.55 6.65 7.93
N MET A 366 13.96 6.40 6.68
CA MET A 366 14.72 7.37 5.90
C MET A 366 13.98 8.69 5.72
N ALA A 367 12.70 8.66 5.35
CA ALA A 367 11.91 9.87 5.14
C ALA A 367 11.72 10.67 6.44
N LEU A 368 11.50 9.99 7.57
CA LEU A 368 11.47 10.62 8.90
C LEU A 368 12.82 11.25 9.27
N ASP A 369 13.93 10.57 9.03
CA ASP A 369 15.26 11.08 9.35
C ASP A 369 15.61 12.32 8.52
N ILE A 370 15.19 12.36 7.24
CA ILE A 370 15.29 13.54 6.37
C ILE A 370 14.46 14.69 6.93
N MET A 371 13.17 14.46 7.21
CA MET A 371 12.28 15.50 7.76
C MET A 371 12.82 16.05 9.07
N ASN A 372 13.20 15.19 10.01
CA ASN A 372 13.79 15.59 11.28
C ASN A 372 15.10 16.36 11.11
N GLY A 373 15.89 16.06 10.07
CA GLY A 373 17.06 16.84 9.68
C GLY A 373 16.71 18.26 9.25
N ILE A 374 15.68 18.41 8.42
CA ILE A 374 15.17 19.72 7.98
C ILE A 374 14.63 20.50 9.18
N LEU A 375 13.83 19.88 10.06
CA LEU A 375 13.27 20.54 11.24
C LEU A 375 14.36 21.05 12.19
N ARG A 376 15.39 20.24 12.47
CA ARG A 376 16.54 20.67 13.29
C ARG A 376 17.28 21.86 12.67
N LYS A 377 17.41 21.90 11.35
CA LYS A 377 18.05 23.01 10.64
C LYS A 377 17.30 24.33 10.84
N HIS A 378 15.97 24.28 10.94
CA HIS A 378 15.10 25.44 11.13
C HIS A 378 14.63 25.63 12.58
N HIS A 379 15.22 24.92 13.54
CA HIS A 379 14.86 24.99 14.97
C HIS A 379 13.41 24.63 15.31
N MET A 380 12.85 23.65 14.57
CA MET A 380 11.47 23.17 14.69
C MET A 380 11.39 21.71 15.15
N GLU A 381 12.45 21.15 15.74
CA GLU A 381 12.51 19.74 16.16
C GLU A 381 11.55 19.36 17.30
N HIS A 382 10.94 20.33 17.99
CA HIS A 382 9.88 20.10 18.98
C HIS A 382 8.52 19.81 18.33
N ILE A 383 8.35 20.10 17.04
CA ILE A 383 7.09 19.92 16.33
C ILE A 383 6.98 18.47 15.86
N PRO A 384 5.90 17.74 16.20
CA PRO A 384 5.75 16.34 15.84
C PRO A 384 5.54 16.14 14.34
N VAL A 385 5.96 14.98 13.81
CA VAL A 385 5.92 14.65 12.38
C VAL A 385 4.93 13.54 12.09
N TYR A 386 3.90 13.87 11.34
CA TYR A 386 2.75 13.03 11.05
C TYR A 386 2.82 12.53 9.60
N ILE A 387 2.94 11.23 9.39
CA ILE A 387 2.86 10.68 8.03
C ILE A 387 1.38 10.47 7.71
N THR A 388 0.80 11.36 6.92
CA THR A 388 -0.65 11.37 6.63
C THR A 388 -1.06 10.49 5.47
N GLN A 389 -0.08 10.07 4.67
CA GLN A 389 -0.23 9.07 3.62
C GLN A 389 0.99 8.16 3.59
N TRP A 390 0.75 6.86 3.76
CA TRP A 390 1.76 5.83 3.60
C TRP A 390 1.23 4.67 2.76
N ASN A 391 1.98 4.27 1.74
CA ASN A 391 1.83 2.98 1.05
C ASN A 391 3.15 2.59 0.35
N ILE A 392 3.27 1.35 -0.07
CA ILE A 392 4.44 0.78 -0.77
C ILE A 392 4.46 1.12 -2.27
N THR A 393 3.36 1.66 -2.78
CA THR A 393 3.21 2.15 -4.15
C THR A 393 2.16 3.25 -4.10
N VAL A 394 2.33 4.28 -4.93
CA VAL A 394 1.27 5.27 -5.12
C VAL A 394 0.24 4.81 -6.16
N SER A 395 0.59 3.81 -6.98
CA SER A 395 -0.24 3.34 -8.07
C SER A 395 -1.36 2.42 -7.58
N PRO A 396 -2.63 2.75 -7.84
CA PRO A 396 -3.75 1.87 -7.53
C PRO A 396 -3.91 0.71 -8.53
N ARG A 397 -2.86 0.42 -9.31
CA ARG A 397 -2.84 -0.60 -10.38
C ARG A 397 -1.73 -1.64 -10.19
N ASN A 398 -0.88 -1.47 -9.19
CA ASN A 398 0.24 -2.36 -8.95
C ASN A 398 -0.22 -3.55 -8.10
N ALA A 399 -0.19 -4.75 -8.70
CA ALA A 399 -0.66 -5.98 -8.08
C ALA A 399 0.03 -6.34 -6.76
N ILE A 400 1.19 -5.73 -6.44
CA ILE A 400 1.83 -5.93 -5.13
C ILE A 400 0.86 -5.56 -4.01
N ASN A 401 0.01 -4.54 -4.18
CA ASN A 401 -0.96 -4.11 -3.17
C ASN A 401 -1.90 -5.24 -2.71
N ASP A 402 -2.16 -6.22 -3.56
CA ASP A 402 -3.05 -7.36 -3.28
C ASP A 402 -2.33 -8.55 -2.62
N SER A 403 -1.02 -8.45 -2.39
CA SER A 403 -0.16 -9.59 -2.09
C SER A 403 0.48 -9.54 -0.69
N CYS A 404 1.00 -10.68 -0.23
CA CYS A 404 1.75 -10.77 1.03
C CYS A 404 3.07 -9.98 1.01
N ILE A 405 3.59 -9.64 -0.18
CA ILE A 405 4.76 -8.74 -0.34
C ILE A 405 4.45 -7.38 0.29
N ALA A 406 3.25 -6.83 0.02
CA ALA A 406 2.81 -5.58 0.60
C ALA A 406 2.77 -5.62 2.13
N ALA A 407 2.18 -6.69 2.66
CA ALA A 407 2.02 -6.88 4.09
C ALA A 407 3.37 -7.02 4.81
N CYS A 408 4.32 -7.78 4.26
CA CYS A 408 5.67 -7.88 4.82
C CYS A 408 6.45 -6.57 4.72
N SER A 409 6.28 -5.83 3.62
CA SER A 409 6.93 -4.52 3.43
C SER A 409 6.39 -3.48 4.41
N LEU A 410 5.08 -3.50 4.67
CA LEU A 410 4.44 -2.75 5.75
C LEU A 410 5.02 -3.13 7.11
N LEU A 411 5.04 -4.42 7.47
CA LEU A 411 5.59 -4.87 8.76
C LEU A 411 7.07 -4.49 8.95
N SER A 412 7.89 -4.56 7.91
CA SER A 412 9.29 -4.09 7.96
C SER A 412 9.38 -2.60 8.29
N ASN A 413 8.55 -1.77 7.64
CA ASN A 413 8.54 -0.33 7.92
C ASN A 413 7.92 0.00 9.28
N MET A 414 6.96 -0.81 9.75
CA MET A 414 6.38 -0.69 11.09
C MET A 414 7.41 -1.00 12.18
N GLU A 415 8.18 -2.07 12.01
CA GLU A 415 9.23 -2.48 12.95
C GLU A 415 10.29 -1.39 13.13
N GLU A 416 10.77 -0.81 12.04
CA GLU A 416 11.79 0.24 12.06
C GLU A 416 11.31 1.59 12.59
N THR A 417 10.00 1.75 12.74
CA THR A 417 9.36 2.97 13.23
C THR A 417 8.70 2.77 14.59
N LEU A 418 9.00 1.67 15.31
CA LEU A 418 8.46 1.43 16.66
C LEU A 418 8.89 2.51 17.67
N ASP A 419 10.06 3.12 17.49
CA ASP A 419 10.53 4.23 18.32
C ASP A 419 9.88 5.58 17.96
N HIS A 420 9.24 5.67 16.78
CA HIS A 420 8.53 6.86 16.34
C HIS A 420 7.12 6.86 16.93
N THR A 421 6.80 7.86 17.74
CA THR A 421 5.53 7.84 18.49
C THR A 421 4.37 8.56 17.81
N ASP A 422 4.64 9.29 16.73
CA ASP A 422 3.63 10.09 16.04
C ASP A 422 2.90 9.27 14.96
N PRO A 423 1.65 9.64 14.59
CA PRO A 423 0.82 8.89 13.66
C PRO A 423 1.48 8.61 12.30
N ILE A 424 1.30 7.37 11.82
CA ILE A 424 1.61 6.95 10.46
C ILE A 424 0.34 6.34 9.86
N VAL A 425 -0.17 6.95 8.80
CA VAL A 425 -1.52 6.68 8.30
C VAL A 425 -1.46 5.86 7.02
N TYR A 426 -1.91 4.61 7.11
CA TYR A 426 -2.03 3.73 5.93
C TYR A 426 -3.07 4.27 4.94
N CYS A 427 -2.74 4.14 3.66
CA CYS A 427 -3.43 4.76 2.55
C CYS A 427 -3.74 3.68 1.49
N HIS A 428 -4.94 3.10 1.38
CA HIS A 428 -6.26 3.55 1.87
C HIS A 428 -7.08 2.45 2.56
N VAL A 429 -8.28 2.81 3.05
CA VAL A 429 -9.28 1.86 3.57
C VAL A 429 -9.73 0.84 2.52
N SER A 430 -10.04 1.28 1.30
CA SER A 430 -10.84 0.50 0.33
C SER A 430 -10.49 0.83 -1.13
N ASP A 431 -10.70 -0.16 -2.01
CA ASP A 431 -10.63 -0.03 -3.46
C ASP A 431 -11.87 0.63 -4.12
N ILE A 432 -12.93 0.95 -3.36
CA ILE A 432 -14.21 1.48 -3.87
C ILE A 432 -14.07 2.87 -4.54
N GLY A 433 -12.96 3.58 -4.32
CA GLY A 433 -12.68 4.88 -4.95
C GLY A 433 -11.90 4.85 -6.27
N VAL A 434 -11.42 3.68 -6.72
CA VAL A 434 -10.71 3.57 -8.00
C VAL A 434 -11.74 3.34 -9.10
N SER A 435 -11.60 3.92 -10.30
CA SER A 435 -12.54 3.65 -11.42
C SER A 435 -11.85 3.71 -12.79
N GLN A 436 -11.56 2.54 -13.38
CA GLN A 436 -11.05 2.38 -14.76
C GLN A 436 -11.53 1.05 -15.38
N LEU A 437 -11.47 0.89 -16.71
CA LEU A 437 -12.02 -0.27 -17.45
C LEU A 437 -11.47 -1.63 -16.99
N ASP A 438 -10.23 -1.65 -16.54
CA ASP A 438 -9.43 -2.81 -16.15
C ASP A 438 -9.41 -3.02 -14.62
N THR A 439 -10.31 -2.34 -13.91
CA THR A 439 -10.55 -2.56 -12.46
C THR A 439 -11.72 -3.50 -12.19
N LEU A 440 -12.22 -4.21 -13.23
CA LEU A 440 -13.29 -5.19 -13.10
C LEU A 440 -12.92 -6.44 -12.28
N PRO A 441 -11.69 -7.00 -12.36
CA PRO A 441 -11.32 -8.15 -11.55
C PRO A 441 -11.42 -7.89 -10.05
N LEU A 442 -11.58 -8.94 -9.23
CA LEU A 442 -11.65 -8.81 -7.75
C LEU A 442 -10.38 -8.15 -7.16
N THR A 443 -9.23 -8.45 -7.74
CA THR A 443 -7.91 -7.89 -7.39
C THR A 443 -7.27 -7.32 -8.64
N PHE A 444 -6.97 -6.02 -8.63
CA PHE A 444 -6.44 -5.27 -9.77
C PHE A 444 -5.28 -4.34 -9.40
N GLY A 445 -4.71 -4.51 -8.20
CA GLY A 445 -3.65 -3.69 -7.64
C GLY A 445 -4.12 -2.44 -6.90
N GLY A 446 -5.38 -2.39 -6.45
CA GLY A 446 -5.91 -1.24 -5.71
C GLY A 446 -5.20 -0.99 -4.37
N ASN A 447 -5.08 0.27 -3.96
CA ASN A 447 -4.34 0.67 -2.75
C ASN A 447 -5.09 0.37 -1.41
N GLY A 448 -6.30 -0.16 -1.45
CA GLY A 448 -7.13 -0.37 -0.26
C GLY A 448 -6.66 -1.53 0.63
N LEU A 449 -6.94 -1.46 1.93
CA LEU A 449 -6.88 -2.61 2.84
C LEU A 449 -7.95 -3.67 2.52
N MET A 450 -9.00 -3.27 1.79
CA MET A 450 -10.10 -4.11 1.33
C MET A 450 -10.34 -3.97 -0.17
N THR A 451 -10.70 -5.07 -0.81
CA THR A 451 -11.22 -5.06 -2.19
C THR A 451 -12.62 -4.44 -2.23
N ARG A 452 -13.11 -4.12 -3.44
CA ARG A 452 -14.48 -3.60 -3.63
C ARG A 452 -15.56 -4.54 -3.12
N ASN A 453 -15.31 -5.85 -3.19
CA ASN A 453 -16.23 -6.88 -2.69
C ASN A 453 -15.98 -7.23 -1.22
N SER A 454 -15.30 -6.37 -0.46
CA SER A 454 -15.10 -6.51 0.98
C SER A 454 -14.25 -7.70 1.43
N PHE A 455 -13.26 -8.10 0.62
CA PHE A 455 -12.23 -9.04 1.04
C PHE A 455 -11.07 -8.28 1.66
N TYR A 456 -10.57 -8.76 2.81
CA TYR A 456 -9.36 -8.21 3.40
C TYR A 456 -8.12 -8.61 2.61
N LYS A 457 -7.28 -7.63 2.31
CA LYS A 457 -5.97 -7.87 1.70
C LYS A 457 -4.94 -8.26 2.77
N PRO A 458 -3.81 -8.88 2.39
CA PRO A 458 -2.75 -9.22 3.33
C PRO A 458 -2.32 -8.09 4.28
N SER A 459 -2.23 -6.84 3.78
CA SER A 459 -1.88 -5.66 4.59
C SER A 459 -2.87 -5.39 5.73
N PHE A 460 -4.16 -5.71 5.56
CA PHE A 460 -5.13 -5.62 6.64
C PHE A 460 -4.81 -6.61 7.76
N TYR A 461 -4.47 -7.86 7.41
CA TYR A 461 -4.13 -8.87 8.40
C TYR A 461 -2.83 -8.52 9.16
N ALA A 462 -1.84 -7.91 8.49
CA ALA A 462 -0.65 -7.38 9.15
C ALA A 462 -1.01 -6.35 10.23
N LEU A 463 -1.84 -5.34 9.91
CA LEU A 463 -2.33 -4.36 10.89
C LEU A 463 -3.17 -5.01 11.99
N LEU A 464 -4.00 -6.01 11.66
CA LEU A 464 -4.82 -6.73 12.63
C LEU A 464 -3.98 -7.54 13.61
N PHE A 465 -2.90 -8.19 13.15
CA PHE A 465 -1.97 -8.90 14.03
C PHE A 465 -1.23 -7.91 14.93
N TYR A 466 -0.70 -6.83 14.37
CA TYR A 466 -0.08 -5.76 15.15
C TYR A 466 -1.03 -5.17 16.20
N LYS A 467 -2.30 -4.98 15.85
CA LYS A 467 -3.35 -4.53 16.79
C LYS A 467 -3.54 -5.48 17.97
N LYS A 468 -3.47 -6.79 17.76
CA LYS A 468 -3.66 -7.82 18.81
C LYS A 468 -2.51 -7.89 19.80
N MET A 469 -1.30 -7.49 19.41
CA MET A 469 -0.12 -7.50 20.28
C MET A 469 -0.36 -6.67 21.56
N PRO A 470 0.10 -7.08 22.74
CA PRO A 470 0.14 -6.24 23.94
C PRO A 470 0.97 -4.95 23.78
N SER A 471 0.85 -4.04 24.75
CA SER A 471 1.47 -2.70 24.73
C SER A 471 2.87 -2.60 25.35
N TRP A 472 3.51 -3.72 25.68
CA TRP A 472 4.89 -3.73 26.19
C TRP A 472 5.81 -4.47 25.22
N LEU A 473 6.74 -3.75 24.61
CA LEU A 473 7.71 -4.24 23.64
C LEU A 473 8.89 -4.88 24.37
N ILE A 474 9.22 -6.12 24.02
CA ILE A 474 10.36 -6.85 24.58
C ILE A 474 11.57 -6.73 23.67
N ALA A 475 11.37 -7.04 22.38
CA ALA A 475 12.41 -7.05 21.37
C ALA A 475 11.78 -6.90 19.98
N HIS A 476 12.53 -6.36 19.04
CA HIS A 476 12.17 -6.30 17.64
C HIS A 476 13.45 -6.28 16.79
N GLY A 477 13.29 -6.63 15.52
CA GLY A 477 14.36 -6.57 14.54
C GLY A 477 13.86 -7.06 13.18
N PRO A 478 14.75 -7.18 12.19
CA PRO A 478 14.39 -7.64 10.85
C PRO A 478 13.65 -8.99 10.92
N GLY A 479 12.35 -8.95 10.63
CA GLY A 479 11.46 -10.11 10.59
C GLY A 479 10.72 -10.47 11.88
N TYR A 480 10.83 -9.69 12.96
CA TYR A 480 10.11 -9.99 14.20
C TYR A 480 9.78 -8.77 15.07
N ILE A 481 8.64 -8.84 15.76
CA ILE A 481 8.26 -7.97 16.88
C ILE A 481 7.75 -8.86 18.01
N ILE A 482 8.21 -8.66 19.24
CA ILE A 482 7.84 -9.46 20.42
C ILE A 482 7.31 -8.53 21.51
N THR A 483 6.14 -8.85 22.05
CA THR A 483 5.52 -8.06 23.12
C THR A 483 4.96 -8.95 24.25
N THR A 484 4.65 -8.33 25.38
CA THR A 484 4.02 -8.96 26.54
C THR A 484 2.97 -8.07 27.18
N ASP A 485 2.04 -8.65 27.92
CA ASP A 485 1.12 -7.92 28.79
C ASP A 485 1.68 -7.70 30.21
N GLN A 486 2.90 -8.17 30.49
CA GLN A 486 3.54 -8.22 31.82
C GLN A 486 2.82 -9.11 32.85
N ALA A 487 1.79 -9.84 32.44
CA ALA A 487 1.06 -10.82 33.23
C ALA A 487 1.37 -12.27 32.78
N GLY A 488 2.48 -12.46 32.07
CA GLY A 488 2.95 -13.77 31.60
C GLY A 488 2.55 -14.13 30.18
N ARG A 489 1.70 -13.34 29.49
CA ARG A 489 1.40 -13.53 28.06
C ARG A 489 2.53 -12.98 27.20
N PHE A 490 2.87 -13.69 26.13
CA PHE A 490 3.79 -13.24 25.10
C PHE A 490 3.12 -13.31 23.73
N ASP A 491 3.30 -12.28 22.90
CA ASP A 491 2.90 -12.31 21.50
C ASP A 491 4.11 -12.08 20.60
N LEU A 492 4.23 -12.88 19.55
CA LEU A 492 5.25 -12.74 18.52
C LEU A 492 4.55 -12.43 17.20
N LEU A 493 5.05 -11.44 16.47
CA LEU A 493 4.70 -11.19 15.09
C LEU A 493 5.95 -11.38 14.25
N LEU A 494 6.02 -12.51 13.56
CA LEU A 494 7.12 -12.91 12.69
C LEU A 494 6.73 -12.67 11.23
N PHE A 495 7.67 -12.22 10.42
CA PHE A 495 7.47 -11.99 9.00
C PHE A 495 8.78 -12.17 8.23
N ASN A 496 8.70 -12.69 7.00
CA ASN A 496 9.87 -12.85 6.15
C ASN A 496 9.84 -11.85 5.00
N ALA A 497 10.26 -10.61 5.28
CA ALA A 497 10.43 -9.58 4.26
C ALA A 497 11.67 -9.91 3.40
N CYS A 498 11.43 -10.36 2.17
CA CYS A 498 12.46 -10.66 1.19
C CYS A 498 12.72 -9.45 0.27
N PRO A 499 13.96 -9.29 -0.23
CA PRO A 499 14.31 -8.44 -1.36
C PRO A 499 13.38 -8.60 -2.56
N LEU A 500 12.95 -7.48 -3.14
CA LEU A 500 12.29 -7.52 -4.44
C LEU A 500 13.33 -7.77 -5.54
N PRO A 501 13.03 -8.62 -6.53
CA PRO A 501 13.91 -8.81 -7.67
C PRO A 501 14.18 -7.49 -8.41
N ASP A 502 15.38 -7.35 -8.95
CA ASP A 502 15.78 -6.19 -9.76
C ASP A 502 14.76 -5.82 -10.85
N LEU A 503 14.09 -6.82 -11.44
CA LEU A 503 13.03 -6.64 -12.45
C LEU A 503 11.92 -5.68 -11.96
N TYR A 504 11.49 -5.79 -10.69
CA TYR A 504 10.42 -4.96 -10.12
C TYR A 504 10.70 -3.45 -10.27
N TYR A 505 11.94 -3.06 -10.04
CA TYR A 505 12.38 -1.66 -10.08
C TYR A 505 12.51 -1.10 -11.50
N HIS A 506 12.38 -1.96 -12.51
CA HIS A 506 12.49 -1.61 -13.92
C HIS A 506 11.19 -1.77 -14.70
N LEU A 507 10.24 -2.54 -14.16
CA LEU A 507 8.88 -2.56 -14.63
C LEU A 507 8.16 -1.25 -14.28
N LYS A 508 7.26 -0.85 -15.14
CA LYS A 508 6.27 0.20 -14.89
C LYS A 508 5.22 -0.28 -13.90
N GLU A 509 4.51 0.65 -13.27
CA GLU A 509 3.50 0.30 -12.25
C GLU A 509 2.39 -0.59 -12.81
N TYR A 510 1.88 -0.27 -14.01
CA TYR A 510 0.82 -1.05 -14.67
C TYR A 510 1.31 -2.38 -15.26
N GLU A 511 2.62 -2.56 -15.42
CA GLU A 511 3.20 -3.81 -15.89
C GLU A 511 3.24 -4.86 -14.77
N ILE A 512 3.11 -4.45 -13.51
CA ILE A 512 3.14 -5.37 -12.36
C ILE A 512 1.76 -5.97 -12.16
N THR A 513 1.56 -7.13 -12.77
CA THR A 513 0.31 -7.90 -12.72
C THR A 513 0.32 -8.97 -11.63
N ASN A 514 -0.86 -9.49 -11.31
CA ASN A 514 -1.04 -10.62 -10.38
C ASN A 514 -0.14 -11.81 -10.75
N ARG A 515 -0.02 -12.10 -12.04
CA ARG A 515 0.84 -13.16 -12.57
C ARG A 515 2.31 -12.93 -12.22
N ILE A 516 2.84 -11.73 -12.50
CA ILE A 516 4.24 -11.38 -12.21
C ILE A 516 4.52 -11.44 -10.71
N VAL A 517 3.61 -10.94 -9.89
CA VAL A 517 3.74 -11.01 -8.42
C VAL A 517 3.88 -12.45 -7.94
N LEU A 518 3.02 -13.34 -8.44
CA LEU A 518 2.95 -14.73 -7.98
C LEU A 518 4.06 -15.63 -8.54
N GLN A 519 4.58 -15.35 -9.74
CA GLN A 519 5.59 -16.20 -10.40
C GLN A 519 7.02 -15.66 -10.24
N ASP A 520 7.18 -14.34 -10.31
CA ASP A 520 8.49 -13.72 -10.46
C ASP A 520 8.97 -12.94 -9.25
N LEU A 521 8.04 -12.36 -8.48
CA LEU A 521 8.37 -11.52 -7.33
C LEU A 521 8.21 -12.20 -5.96
N SER A 522 7.46 -13.31 -5.89
CA SER A 522 7.20 -14.09 -4.67
C SER A 522 8.33 -15.04 -4.25
N MET A 523 9.42 -15.07 -5.00
CA MET A 523 10.55 -15.97 -4.75
C MET A 523 11.47 -15.41 -3.67
N GLY A 524 11.91 -16.24 -2.72
CA GLY A 524 12.85 -15.83 -1.68
C GLY A 524 13.33 -17.00 -0.83
N SER A 525 14.30 -16.73 0.04
CA SER A 525 14.82 -17.70 1.00
C SER A 525 13.86 -17.90 2.17
N THR A 526 13.93 -19.08 2.78
CA THR A 526 13.26 -19.31 4.06
C THR A 526 13.97 -18.57 5.20
N TYR A 527 13.20 -18.22 6.23
CA TYR A 527 13.66 -17.57 7.45
C TYR A 527 13.40 -18.49 8.63
N THR A 528 14.42 -18.80 9.43
CA THR A 528 14.29 -19.58 10.66
C THR A 528 14.35 -18.67 11.88
N PHE A 529 13.34 -18.74 12.74
CA PHE A 529 13.29 -18.02 14.01
C PHE A 529 13.35 -18.99 15.19
N ARG A 530 14.18 -18.68 16.19
CA ARG A 530 14.31 -19.42 17.44
C ARG A 530 14.29 -18.47 18.63
N LEU A 531 13.47 -18.78 19.63
CA LEU A 531 13.28 -17.95 20.80
C LEU A 531 13.20 -18.80 22.06
N GLY A 532 14.13 -18.57 22.98
CA GLY A 532 13.98 -18.96 24.38
C GLY A 532 13.28 -17.85 25.17
N ILE A 533 12.25 -18.22 25.94
CA ILE A 533 11.51 -17.31 26.80
C ILE A 533 11.71 -17.72 28.25
N HIS A 534 12.36 -16.85 29.01
CA HIS A 534 12.48 -17.01 30.45
C HIS A 534 11.13 -16.70 31.13
N THR A 535 10.53 -17.72 31.75
CA THR A 535 9.19 -17.66 32.33
C THR A 535 9.10 -18.38 33.67
N SER A 536 8.17 -17.93 34.52
CA SER A 536 7.79 -18.58 35.77
C SER A 536 6.62 -19.56 35.63
N HIS A 537 5.95 -19.59 34.47
CA HIS A 537 4.81 -20.49 34.22
C HIS A 537 5.29 -21.80 33.62
N THR A 538 4.66 -22.93 34.01
CA THR A 538 5.09 -24.24 33.52
C THR A 538 4.37 -24.72 32.27
N ALA A 539 3.23 -24.11 31.92
CA ALA A 539 2.47 -24.46 30.72
C ALA A 539 1.85 -23.24 30.01
N TYR A 540 1.77 -23.36 28.69
CA TYR A 540 1.25 -22.34 27.79
C TYR A 540 0.28 -22.94 26.77
N ARG A 541 -0.77 -22.18 26.45
CA ARG A 541 -1.55 -22.34 25.21
C ARG A 541 -0.94 -21.46 24.14
N GLN A 542 -0.42 -22.08 23.09
CA GLN A 542 0.09 -21.40 21.91
C GLN A 542 -0.99 -21.36 20.83
N GLN A 543 -1.33 -20.17 20.36
CA GLN A 543 -2.17 -19.99 19.17
C GLN A 543 -1.32 -19.39 18.06
N ILE A 544 -1.21 -20.11 16.94
CA ILE A 544 -0.44 -19.71 15.76
C ILE A 544 -1.42 -19.34 14.66
N THR A 545 -1.27 -18.16 14.08
CA THR A 545 -2.05 -17.69 12.92
C THR A 545 -1.11 -17.33 11.78
N ARG A 546 -1.26 -17.94 10.61
CA ARG A 546 -0.35 -17.79 9.47
C ARG A 546 -1.05 -17.28 8.22
N LEU A 547 -0.41 -16.35 7.53
CA LEU A 547 -0.76 -15.93 6.17
C LEU A 547 0.43 -16.26 5.26
N THR A 548 0.21 -17.20 4.37
CA THR A 548 1.22 -17.81 3.49
C THR A 548 0.86 -17.49 2.03
N PRO A 549 1.77 -16.82 1.29
CA PRO A 549 1.52 -16.43 -0.10
C PRO A 549 1.17 -17.66 -0.96
N GLY A 550 0.15 -17.53 -1.81
CA GLY A 550 -0.28 -18.60 -2.71
C GLY A 550 -1.14 -19.69 -2.06
N GLN A 551 -1.20 -19.75 -0.72
CA GLN A 551 -1.89 -20.85 -0.02
C GLN A 551 -3.22 -20.42 0.60
N ASN A 552 -3.21 -19.35 1.41
CA ASN A 552 -4.36 -18.88 2.16
C ASN A 552 -4.51 -17.34 2.13
N ASP A 553 -3.87 -16.69 1.15
CA ASP A 553 -4.12 -15.32 0.77
C ASP A 553 -5.10 -15.22 -0.41
N LEU A 554 -5.73 -14.05 -0.56
CA LEU A 554 -6.74 -13.83 -1.59
C LEU A 554 -6.19 -14.06 -2.99
N LEU A 555 -5.01 -13.51 -3.27
CA LEU A 555 -4.36 -13.58 -4.58
C LEU A 555 -4.03 -15.04 -4.98
N GLY A 556 -3.52 -15.85 -4.05
CA GLY A 556 -3.26 -17.26 -4.27
C GLY A 556 -4.52 -18.09 -4.50
N HIS A 557 -5.60 -17.79 -3.78
CA HIS A 557 -6.88 -18.45 -4.02
C HIS A 557 -7.45 -18.11 -5.40
N LEU A 558 -7.35 -16.85 -5.84
CA LEU A 558 -7.84 -16.42 -7.14
C LEU A 558 -7.16 -17.12 -8.32
N GLN A 559 -5.89 -17.51 -8.21
CA GLN A 559 -5.23 -18.31 -9.25
C GLN A 559 -5.95 -19.63 -9.56
N LYS A 560 -6.68 -20.19 -8.58
CA LYS A 560 -7.41 -21.46 -8.75
C LYS A 560 -8.69 -21.31 -9.58
N PHE A 561 -9.21 -20.09 -9.70
CA PHE A 561 -10.43 -19.77 -10.45
C PHE A 561 -10.14 -19.34 -11.90
N GLY A 562 -8.88 -19.30 -12.31
CA GLY A 562 -8.47 -18.78 -13.62
C GLY A 562 -8.53 -17.24 -13.69
N GLU A 563 -8.09 -16.66 -14.81
CA GLU A 563 -8.09 -15.20 -15.04
C GLU A 563 -9.49 -14.66 -15.38
N SER A 564 -10.57 -15.23 -14.82
CA SER A 564 -11.93 -14.73 -15.04
C SER A 564 -12.08 -13.35 -14.41
N VAL A 565 -12.62 -12.41 -15.18
CA VAL A 565 -12.93 -11.05 -14.73
C VAL A 565 -14.18 -11.04 -13.83
N GLU A 566 -15.06 -12.03 -13.99
CA GLU A 566 -16.30 -12.16 -13.24
C GLU A 566 -16.22 -13.28 -12.22
N ILE A 567 -16.69 -13.01 -11.00
CA ILE A 567 -16.79 -13.98 -9.90
C ILE A 567 -18.26 -14.07 -9.48
N THR A 568 -18.78 -15.29 -9.39
CA THR A 568 -20.13 -15.59 -8.96
C THR A 568 -20.31 -15.43 -7.44
N LEU A 569 -21.56 -15.33 -6.97
CA LEU A 569 -21.83 -15.23 -5.53
C LEU A 569 -21.32 -16.45 -4.74
N ASP A 570 -21.46 -17.65 -5.29
CA ASP A 570 -21.01 -18.90 -4.67
C ASP A 570 -19.47 -18.93 -4.53
N GLU A 571 -18.75 -18.41 -5.54
CA GLU A 571 -17.30 -18.28 -5.49
C GLU A 571 -16.86 -17.22 -4.47
N LEU A 572 -17.57 -16.09 -4.37
CA LEU A 572 -17.32 -15.10 -3.31
C LEU A 572 -17.56 -15.72 -1.92
N GLU A 573 -18.65 -16.47 -1.73
CA GLU A 573 -18.94 -17.21 -0.50
C GLU A 573 -17.82 -18.17 -0.13
N TYR A 574 -17.36 -18.97 -1.08
CA TYR A 574 -16.22 -19.85 -0.88
C TYR A 574 -14.95 -19.08 -0.48
N LEU A 575 -14.63 -17.99 -1.16
CA LEU A 575 -13.46 -17.17 -0.87
C LEU A 575 -13.53 -16.56 0.54
N TRP A 576 -14.72 -16.13 1.00
CA TRP A 576 -14.87 -15.55 2.35
C TRP A 576 -14.50 -16.52 3.46
N HIS A 577 -14.68 -17.82 3.22
CA HIS A 577 -14.34 -18.87 4.17
C HIS A 577 -12.90 -19.39 4.05
N THR A 578 -12.24 -19.17 2.91
CA THR A 578 -10.96 -19.80 2.57
C THR A 578 -9.78 -18.83 2.43
N ALA A 579 -9.98 -17.64 1.88
CA ALA A 579 -8.96 -16.60 1.69
C ALA A 579 -8.68 -15.80 2.98
N ARG A 580 -8.28 -16.51 4.04
CA ARG A 580 -8.02 -15.94 5.37
C ARG A 580 -6.88 -16.69 6.07
N PRO A 581 -6.20 -16.04 7.04
CA PRO A 581 -5.11 -16.68 7.78
C PRO A 581 -5.53 -18.00 8.43
N ALA A 582 -4.70 -19.04 8.28
CA ALA A 582 -4.89 -20.33 8.91
C ALA A 582 -4.53 -20.25 10.41
N MET A 583 -5.27 -20.95 11.27
CA MET A 583 -5.04 -20.93 12.72
C MET A 583 -4.89 -22.34 13.29
N ASN A 584 -3.86 -22.53 14.11
CA ASN A 584 -3.59 -23.74 14.86
C ASN A 584 -3.42 -23.42 16.35
N VAL A 585 -3.73 -24.38 17.22
CA VAL A 585 -3.58 -24.27 18.67
C VAL A 585 -2.79 -25.46 19.19
N LEU A 586 -1.78 -25.18 20.00
CA LEU A 586 -0.89 -26.16 20.62
C LEU A 586 -0.82 -25.90 22.13
N HIS A 587 -0.44 -26.94 22.88
CA HIS A 587 -0.08 -26.82 24.30
C HIS A 587 1.41 -27.06 24.44
N LEU A 588 2.09 -26.14 25.11
CA LEU A 588 3.52 -26.19 25.34
C LEU A 588 3.80 -26.31 26.84
N THR A 589 4.86 -27.03 27.19
CA THR A 589 5.36 -27.14 28.56
C THR A 589 6.74 -26.49 28.61
N ALA A 590 6.98 -25.63 29.59
CA ALA A 590 8.29 -25.06 29.85
C ALA A 590 9.21 -26.12 30.47
N SER A 591 10.46 -26.19 30.01
CA SER A 591 11.48 -27.06 30.59
C SER A 591 12.25 -26.26 31.66
N GLY A 592 11.87 -26.43 32.93
CA GLY A 592 12.37 -25.57 34.00
C GLY A 592 11.79 -24.16 33.90
N GLN A 593 12.66 -23.14 33.80
CA GLN A 593 12.27 -21.71 33.65
C GLN A 593 12.41 -21.20 32.21
N GLN A 594 12.39 -22.11 31.22
CA GLN A 594 12.59 -21.78 29.81
C GLN A 594 11.51 -22.42 28.93
N LEU A 595 10.96 -21.61 28.02
CA LEU A 595 10.03 -22.04 26.97
C LEU A 595 10.67 -21.77 25.61
N GLU A 596 10.77 -22.82 24.79
CA GLU A 596 11.38 -22.73 23.46
C GLU A 596 10.32 -22.62 22.36
N ILE A 597 10.52 -21.70 21.43
CA ILE A 597 9.72 -21.53 20.22
C ILE A 597 10.65 -21.58 19.02
N SER A 598 10.29 -22.38 18.01
CA SER A 598 11.00 -22.42 16.73
C SER A 598 10.03 -22.45 15.58
N GLU A 599 10.23 -21.55 14.62
CA GLU A 599 9.37 -21.41 13.45
C GLU A 599 10.19 -21.21 12.20
N GLU A 600 9.74 -21.80 11.10
CA GLU A 600 10.24 -21.53 9.76
C GLU A 600 9.20 -20.73 8.99
N LEU A 601 9.66 -19.70 8.27
CA LEU A 601 8.83 -18.82 7.46
C LEU A 601 9.27 -18.86 6.01
N LYS A 602 8.32 -19.12 5.10
CA LYS A 602 8.55 -18.98 3.65
C LYS A 602 8.71 -17.51 3.27
N ALA A 603 9.24 -17.26 2.07
CA ALA A 603 9.34 -15.90 1.52
C ALA A 603 7.99 -15.18 1.62
N TYR A 604 7.98 -13.97 2.18
CA TYR A 604 6.79 -13.14 2.38
C TYR A 604 5.68 -13.76 3.24
N GLU A 605 5.97 -14.79 4.04
CA GLU A 605 5.02 -15.33 5.01
C GLU A 605 4.95 -14.46 6.27
N ILE A 606 3.76 -14.38 6.86
CA ILE A 606 3.50 -13.69 8.13
C ILE A 606 2.93 -14.70 9.13
N CYS A 607 3.50 -14.73 10.34
CA CYS A 607 3.09 -15.60 11.42
C CYS A 607 2.87 -14.79 12.70
N TYR A 608 1.66 -14.83 13.24
CA TYR A 608 1.32 -14.27 14.53
C TYR A 608 1.13 -15.40 15.54
N ILE A 609 1.85 -15.32 16.66
CA ILE A 609 1.82 -16.30 17.74
C ILE A 609 1.38 -15.60 19.02
N SER A 610 0.41 -16.17 19.71
CA SER A 610 0.02 -15.73 21.06
C SER A 610 0.21 -16.88 22.04
N LEU A 611 0.96 -16.62 23.10
CA LEU A 611 1.30 -17.55 24.18
C LEU A 611 0.62 -17.08 25.45
N CYS A 612 -0.41 -17.79 25.88
CA CYS A 612 -1.11 -17.49 27.14
C CYS A 612 -0.79 -18.58 28.18
N PRO A 613 -0.40 -18.21 29.41
CA PRO A 613 -0.32 -19.17 30.52
C PRO A 613 -1.68 -19.86 30.74
N VAL A 614 -1.67 -21.13 31.17
CA VAL A 614 -2.90 -21.94 31.38
C VAL A 614 -3.04 -22.49 32.80
N GLU A 615 -2.25 -21.98 33.74
CA GLU A 615 -2.18 -22.44 35.12
C GLU A 615 -2.73 -21.41 36.10
#